data_AF-A0A2S6NE37-F1
#
_entry.id   AF-A0A2S6NE37-F1
#
_cell.length_a   1.000
_cell.length_b   1.000
_cell.length_c   1.000
_cell.angle_alpha   90.00
_cell.angle_beta   90.00
_cell.angle_gamma   90.00
#
_symmetry.space_group_name_H-M   'P 1'
#
loop_
_entity.id
_entity.type
_entity.pdbx_description
1 polymer ?
#
loop_
_entity_poly.entity_id
_entity_poly.type
_entity_poly.pdbx_seq_one_letter_code
_entity_poly.pdbx_strand_id
1 'polypeptide(L)'
;MVSVTLAPSGAVVEANEGETLLSVILKAIPGFNHKCDGKAQCGSCHISVLEGRKGVTKTTKEENSKLDELVGVGSKSRLACQSSILGTENVKVEILSFV
;
A
#
# COMPACT_ATOMS: atom_id res chain seq x y z
N MET A 1 13.30 -7.17 -9.21
CA MET A 1 13.08 -7.40 -7.77
C MET A 1 13.46 -6.12 -7.06
N VAL A 2 12.56 -5.56 -6.26
CA VAL A 2 12.76 -4.28 -5.54
C VAL A 2 12.47 -4.49 -4.06
N SER A 3 13.01 -3.62 -3.22
CA SER A 3 12.75 -3.68 -1.78
C SER A 3 11.62 -2.73 -1.39
N VAL A 4 10.69 -3.21 -0.56
CA VAL A 4 9.64 -2.41 0.07
C VAL A 4 9.96 -2.26 1.55
N THR A 5 10.12 -1.02 2.02
CA THR A 5 10.37 -0.71 3.43
C THR A 5 9.06 -0.32 4.11
N LEU A 6 8.75 -0.96 5.24
CA LEU A 6 7.57 -0.71 6.05
C LEU A 6 7.93 0.15 7.26
N ALA A 7 7.35 1.34 7.36
CA ALA A 7 7.46 2.22 8.53
C ALA A 7 6.22 2.07 9.43
N PRO A 8 6.36 2.22 10.76
CA PRO A 8 7.57 2.54 11.51
C PRO A 8 8.44 1.34 11.89
N SER A 9 8.02 0.10 11.60
CA SER A 9 8.74 -1.11 12.02
C SER A 9 10.16 -1.22 11.44
N GLY A 10 10.43 -0.54 10.32
CA GLY A 10 11.70 -0.62 9.59
C GLY A 10 11.88 -1.93 8.82
N ALA A 11 10.84 -2.78 8.76
CA ALA A 11 10.92 -4.07 8.08
C ALA A 11 11.12 -3.85 6.58
N VAL A 12 12.08 -4.57 5.99
CA VAL A 12 12.34 -4.55 4.55
C VAL A 12 11.89 -5.89 3.98
N VAL A 13 11.03 -5.83 2.96
CA VAL A 13 10.45 -7.00 2.31
C VAL A 13 10.77 -6.95 0.82
N GLU A 14 11.21 -8.07 0.26
CA GLU A 14 11.40 -8.17 -1.18
C GLU A 14 10.06 -8.30 -1.91
N ALA A 15 9.93 -7.54 -3.00
CA ALA A 15 8.76 -7.55 -3.84
C ALA A 15 9.11 -7.75 -5.31
N ASN A 16 8.26 -8.52 -5.97
CA ASN A 16 8.34 -8.75 -7.41
C ASN A 16 7.41 -7.79 -8.15
N GLU A 17 7.76 -7.52 -9.42
CA GLU A 17 6.86 -6.81 -10.31
C GLU A 17 5.51 -7.54 -10.40
N GLY A 18 4.42 -6.78 -10.34
CA GLY A 18 3.06 -7.30 -10.33
C GLY A 18 2.51 -7.66 -8.95
N GLU A 19 3.35 -7.83 -7.92
CA GLU A 19 2.85 -8.06 -6.55
C GLU A 19 2.16 -6.80 -6.02
N THR A 20 1.05 -6.99 -5.28
CA THR A 20 0.40 -5.87 -4.58
C THR A 20 1.14 -5.51 -3.31
N LEU A 21 1.13 -4.23 -2.94
CA LEU A 21 1.65 -3.78 -1.65
C LEU A 21 0.94 -4.50 -0.49
N LEU A 22 -0.34 -4.84 -0.62
CA LEU A 22 -1.04 -5.67 0.37
C LEU A 22 -0.35 -7.03 0.54
N SER A 23 -0.11 -7.77 -0.54
CA SER A 23 0.57 -9.07 -0.47
C SER A 23 1.97 -8.95 0.14
N VAL A 24 2.71 -7.90 -0.21
CA VAL A 24 4.05 -7.63 0.34
C VAL A 24 3.99 -7.32 1.84
N ILE A 25 3.04 -6.48 2.26
CA ILE A 25 2.84 -6.14 3.67
C ILE A 25 2.45 -7.39 4.46
N LEU A 26 1.56 -8.24 3.94
CA LEU A 26 1.13 -9.47 4.60
C LEU A 26 2.27 -10.48 4.84
N LYS A 27 3.33 -10.47 4.02
CA LYS A 27 4.54 -11.28 4.26
C LYS A 27 5.24 -10.91 5.58
N ALA A 28 5.22 -9.63 5.95
CA ALA A 28 5.85 -9.14 7.19
C ALA A 28 4.84 -8.94 8.34
N ILE A 29 3.58 -8.65 8.01
CA ILE A 29 2.50 -8.35 8.95
C ILE A 29 1.27 -9.21 8.54
N PRO A 30 1.24 -10.50 8.91
CA PRO A 30 0.18 -11.42 8.48
C PRO A 30 -1.25 -10.98 8.87
N GLY A 31 -1.37 -10.16 9.93
CA GLY A 31 -2.65 -9.62 10.42
C GLY A 31 -3.04 -8.26 9.83
N PHE A 32 -2.38 -7.79 8.77
CA PHE A 32 -2.70 -6.47 8.21
C PHE A 32 -4.14 -6.41 7.68
N ASN A 33 -4.87 -5.35 8.04
CA ASN A 33 -6.31 -5.24 7.83
C ASN A 33 -6.71 -5.21 6.35
N HIS A 34 -7.45 -6.23 5.90
CA HIS A 34 -8.08 -6.27 4.58
C HIS A 34 -9.44 -6.97 4.67
N LYS A 35 -10.53 -6.20 4.62
CA LYS A 35 -11.90 -6.74 4.85
C LYS A 35 -12.71 -7.01 3.58
N CYS A 36 -12.14 -6.69 2.41
CA CYS A 36 -12.86 -6.75 1.13
C CYS A 36 -12.14 -7.56 0.04
N ASP A 37 -11.20 -8.43 0.42
CA ASP A 37 -10.41 -9.25 -0.51
C ASP A 37 -9.74 -8.44 -1.64
N GLY A 38 -9.34 -7.21 -1.34
CA GLY A 38 -8.68 -6.33 -2.29
C GLY A 38 -9.59 -5.69 -3.35
N LYS A 39 -10.91 -5.64 -3.14
CA LYS A 39 -11.88 -5.05 -4.09
C LYS A 39 -12.07 -3.53 -3.96
N ALA A 40 -11.17 -2.82 -3.28
CA ALA A 40 -11.29 -1.38 -3.01
C ALA A 40 -12.59 -0.92 -2.30
N GLN A 41 -13.25 -1.78 -1.52
CA GLN A 41 -14.56 -1.46 -0.91
C GLN A 41 -14.48 -1.01 0.56
N CYS A 42 -13.43 -1.40 1.31
CA CYS A 42 -13.40 -1.21 2.77
C CYS A 42 -12.49 -0.07 3.26
N GLY A 43 -11.47 0.33 2.51
CA GLY A 43 -10.47 1.30 2.98
C GLY A 43 -9.54 0.83 4.10
N SER A 44 -9.72 -0.39 4.64
CA SER A 44 -8.97 -0.88 5.81
C SER A 44 -7.48 -1.13 5.55
N CYS A 45 -7.09 -1.22 4.28
CA CYS A 45 -5.71 -1.40 3.82
C CYS A 45 -5.06 -0.07 3.41
N HIS A 46 -5.59 1.04 3.91
CA HIS A 46 -5.04 2.38 3.67
C HIS A 46 -3.64 2.49 4.27
N ILE A 47 -2.71 2.98 3.44
CA ILE A 47 -1.31 3.23 3.75
C ILE A 47 -0.88 4.57 3.16
N SER A 48 0.29 5.06 3.58
CA SER A 48 0.93 6.23 2.97
C SER A 48 2.20 5.80 2.22
N VAL A 49 2.31 6.14 0.94
CA VAL A 49 3.55 5.95 0.17
C VAL A 49 4.46 7.14 0.43
N LEU A 50 5.50 6.93 1.22
CA LEU A 50 6.45 7.97 1.62
C LEU A 50 7.46 8.27 0.51
N GLU A 51 7.97 7.22 -0.14
CA GLU A 51 8.98 7.26 -1.20
C GLU A 51 8.67 6.19 -2.25
N GLY A 52 9.19 6.36 -3.47
CA GLY A 52 9.02 5.36 -4.53
C GLY A 52 7.66 5.37 -5.22
N ARG A 53 6.99 6.54 -5.30
CA ARG A 53 5.64 6.64 -5.86
C ARG A 53 5.54 6.25 -7.34
N LYS A 54 6.63 6.34 -8.12
CA LYS A 54 6.65 5.87 -9.52
C LYS A 54 6.99 4.38 -9.61
N GLY A 55 7.38 3.77 -8.49
CA GLY A 55 7.58 2.33 -8.30
C GLY A 55 6.30 1.51 -8.15
N VAL A 56 5.14 2.17 -8.08
CA VAL A 56 3.83 1.54 -7.97
C VAL A 56 2.86 2.02 -9.03
N THR A 57 1.82 1.23 -9.29
CA THR A 57 0.73 1.58 -10.21
C THR A 57 0.11 2.92 -9.87
N LYS A 58 -0.38 3.63 -10.90
CA LYS A 58 -1.15 4.87 -10.71
C LYS A 58 -2.45 4.58 -9.97
N THR A 59 -2.91 5.56 -9.20
CA THR A 59 -4.21 5.50 -8.53
C THR A 59 -5.33 5.37 -9.56
N THR A 60 -6.24 4.42 -9.32
CA THR A 60 -7.44 4.24 -10.16
C THR A 60 -8.58 5.13 -9.69
N LYS A 61 -9.62 5.31 -10.51
CA LYS A 61 -10.80 6.07 -10.12
C LYS A 61 -11.53 5.43 -8.93
N GLU A 62 -11.64 4.11 -8.92
CA GLU A 62 -12.27 3.35 -7.83
C GLU A 62 -11.48 3.50 -6.52
N GLU A 63 -10.14 3.43 -6.60
CA GLU A 63 -9.28 3.69 -5.45
C GLU A 63 -9.49 5.11 -4.92
N ASN A 64 -9.50 6.12 -5.79
CA ASN A 64 -9.69 7.50 -5.38
C ASN A 64 -11.05 7.72 -4.74
N SER A 65 -12.12 7.20 -5.36
CA SER A 65 -13.48 7.31 -4.82
C SER A 65 -13.58 6.72 -3.41
N LYS A 66 -12.87 5.62 -3.14
CA LYS A 66 -12.87 5.03 -1.80
C LYS A 66 -12.02 5.82 -0.81
N LEU A 67 -10.88 6.36 -1.24
CA LEU A 67 -10.03 7.22 -0.41
C LEU A 67 -10.75 8.53 -0.02
N ASP A 68 -11.58 9.10 -0.90
CA ASP A 68 -12.34 10.33 -0.63
C ASP A 68 -13.36 10.16 0.52
N GLU A 69 -13.76 8.92 0.84
CA GLU A 69 -14.63 8.61 1.99
C GLU A 69 -13.89 8.51 3.33
N LEU A 70 -12.54 8.46 3.31
CA LEU A 70 -11.72 8.26 4.50
C LEU A 70 -11.24 9.60 5.09
N VAL A 71 -11.18 9.67 6.41
CA VAL A 71 -10.64 10.83 7.13
C VAL A 71 -9.11 10.78 7.12
N GLY A 72 -8.46 11.93 6.94
CA GLY A 72 -7.00 12.05 7.00
C GLY A 72 -6.27 11.58 5.73
N VAL A 73 -6.98 11.48 4.60
CA VAL A 73 -6.37 11.19 3.31
C VAL A 73 -5.63 12.42 2.78
N GLY A 74 -4.42 12.20 2.27
CA GLY A 74 -3.61 13.22 1.62
C GLY A 74 -2.98 12.70 0.34
N SER A 75 -2.12 13.50 -0.27
CA SER A 75 -1.53 13.17 -1.58
C SER A 75 -0.70 11.88 -1.60
N LYS A 76 -0.27 11.37 -0.43
CA LYS A 76 0.52 10.14 -0.29
C LYS A 76 -0.33 8.91 0.01
N SER A 77 -1.62 9.09 0.31
CA SER A 77 -2.52 8.00 0.65
C SER A 77 -2.75 7.08 -0.53
N ARG A 78 -2.69 5.78 -0.27
CA ARG A 78 -2.98 4.71 -1.22
C ARG A 78 -3.70 3.57 -0.52
N LEU A 79 -4.48 2.79 -1.28
CA LEU A 79 -4.94 1.48 -0.82
C LEU A 79 -3.88 0.45 -1.21
N ALA A 80 -3.33 -0.25 -0.21
CA ALA A 80 -2.28 -1.25 -0.44
C ALA A 80 -2.72 -2.35 -1.42
N CYS A 81 -4.02 -2.69 -1.43
CA CYS A 81 -4.57 -3.69 -2.34
C CYS A 81 -4.68 -3.23 -3.81
N GLN A 82 -4.69 -1.93 -4.07
CA GLN A 82 -4.79 -1.35 -5.42
C GLN A 82 -3.43 -0.88 -5.96
N SER A 83 -2.39 -0.97 -5.13
CA SER A 83 -1.06 -0.50 -5.45
C SER A 83 -0.15 -1.68 -5.75
N SER A 84 0.12 -1.94 -7.03
CA SER A 84 1.02 -3.02 -7.46
C SER A 84 2.41 -2.48 -7.76
N ILE A 85 3.43 -3.29 -7.47
CA ILE A 85 4.83 -2.99 -7.72
C ILE A 85 5.11 -3.02 -9.24
N LEU A 86 5.74 -1.96 -9.74
CA LEU A 86 6.19 -1.86 -11.13
C LEU A 86 7.66 -2.29 -11.32
N GLY A 87 8.38 -2.54 -10.23
CA GLY A 87 9.77 -3.00 -10.28
C GLY A 87 10.79 -1.95 -10.74
N THR A 88 10.39 -0.69 -10.86
CA THR A 88 11.23 0.41 -11.39
C THR A 88 12.09 1.09 -10.32
N GLU A 89 11.64 1.12 -9.06
CA GLU A 89 12.37 1.68 -7.93
C GLU A 89 11.93 1.03 -6.61
N ASN A 90 12.72 1.23 -5.56
CA ASN A 90 12.38 0.82 -4.21
C ASN A 90 11.27 1.70 -3.64
N VAL A 91 10.41 1.12 -2.79
CA VAL A 91 9.22 1.79 -2.27
C VAL A 91 9.28 1.83 -0.75
N LYS A 92 8.96 2.98 -0.17
CA LYS A 92 8.81 3.11 1.28
C LYS A 92 7.36 3.45 1.59
N VAL A 93 6.74 2.64 2.44
CA VAL A 93 5.35 2.81 2.85
C VAL A 93 5.25 2.90 4.35
N GLU A 94 4.29 3.69 4.80
CA GLU A 94 3.92 3.84 6.19
C GLU A 94 2.60 3.13 6.43
N ILE A 95 2.60 2.24 7.42
CA ILE A 95 1.43 1.54 7.89
C ILE A 95 0.70 2.44 8.88
N LEU A 96 -0.51 2.88 8.52
CA LEU A 96 -1.28 3.87 9.28
C LEU A 96 -2.04 3.28 10.48
N SER A 97 -1.89 1.97 10.74
CA SER A 97 -2.56 1.28 11.84
C SER A 97 -1.84 1.46 13.17
N PHE A 98 -2.03 2.61 13.81
CA PHE A 98 -1.91 2.77 15.27
C PHE A 98 -3.05 3.65 15.80
N VAL A 99 -4.30 3.27 15.50
CA VAL A 99 -5.50 3.66 16.28
C VAL A 99 -6.48 2.50 16.24
#